data_AF-A0A6J1BWW6-F1
#
_entry.id   AF-A0A6J1BWW6-F1
#
_cell.length_a   1.000
_cell.length_b   1.000
_cell.length_c   1.000
_cell.angle_alpha   90.00
_cell.angle_beta   90.00
_cell.angle_gamma   90.00
#
_symmetry.space_group_name_H-M   'P 1'
#
loop_
_entity.id
_entity.type
_entity.pdbx_description
1 polymer ?
#
loop_
_entity_poly.entity_id
_entity_poly.type
_entity_poly.pdbx_seq_one_letter_code
_entity_poly.pdbx_strand_id
1 'polypeptide(L)' 'MGSINSAGAGIVTVDVKTAKELLDSGYAFLDVRTVEEFEEGHVATEKIFNIPYLFNSPSGRVKNDRFLEEVSVVFKKDDR' A
#
# COMPACT_ATOMS: atom_id res chain seq x y z
N MET A 1 -12.32 20.39 -2.68
CA MET A 1 -12.51 19.80 -1.34
C MET A 1 -13.22 18.47 -1.51
N GLY A 2 -12.46 17.38 -1.68
CA GLY A 2 -13.03 16.04 -1.71
C GLY A 2 -13.14 15.52 -0.29
N SER A 3 -14.34 15.52 0.27
CA SER A 3 -14.60 14.85 1.55
C SER A 3 -14.51 13.34 1.35
N ILE A 4 -13.51 12.71 1.95
CA ILE A 4 -13.54 11.27 2.20
C ILE A 4 -14.50 11.02 3.38
N ASN A 5 -15.78 10.80 3.07
CA ASN A 5 -16.76 10.37 4.06
C ASN A 5 -16.36 8.96 4.53
N SER A 6 -15.87 8.85 5.76
CA SER A 6 -15.70 7.57 6.44
C SER A 6 -17.08 7.08 6.86
N ALA A 7 -17.66 6.16 6.08
CA ALA A 7 -18.88 5.45 6.42
C ALA A 7 -18.78 4.01 5.89
N GLY A 8 -18.49 3.07 6.79
CA GLY A 8 -18.72 1.63 6.65
C GLY A 8 -17.94 0.90 5.55
N ALA A 9 -16.79 0.32 5.89
CA ALA A 9 -16.07 -0.80 5.22
C ALA A 9 -16.39 -1.11 3.74
N GLY A 10 -16.41 -0.10 2.88
CA GLY A 10 -16.43 -0.24 1.43
C GLY A 10 -15.02 -0.04 0.91
N ILE A 11 -14.56 -0.93 0.02
CA ILE A 11 -13.30 -0.71 -0.68
C ILE A 11 -13.45 0.57 -1.51
N VAL A 12 -12.70 1.61 -1.14
CA VAL A 12 -12.68 2.88 -1.88
C VAL A 12 -11.57 2.80 -2.91
N THR A 13 -11.93 2.82 -4.19
CA THR A 13 -10.96 2.94 -5.28
C THR A 13 -10.81 4.41 -5.67
N VAL A 14 -9.58 4.88 -5.78
CA VAL A 14 -9.26 6.27 -6.18
C VAL A 14 -8.38 6.26 -7.42
N ASP A 15 -8.44 7.34 -8.21
CA ASP A 15 -7.52 7.54 -9.33
C ASP A 15 -6.14 8.05 -8.85
N VAL A 16 -5.17 8.06 -9.75
CA VAL A 16 -3.78 8.45 -9.45
C VAL A 16 -3.63 9.88 -8.92
N LYS A 17 -4.47 10.83 -9.36
CA LYS A 17 -4.39 12.22 -8.90
C LYS A 17 -4.89 12.32 -7.46
N THR A 18 -6.03 11.70 -7.19
CA THR A 18 -6.58 11.61 -5.83
C THR A 18 -5.62 10.89 -4.88
N ALA A 19 -5.01 9.79 -5.32
CA ALA A 19 -3.98 9.09 -4.55
C ALA A 19 -2.80 10.01 -4.20
N LYS A 20 -2.31 10.79 -5.17
CA LYS A 20 -1.24 11.77 -4.92
C LYS A 20 -1.64 12.81 -3.89
N GLU A 21 -2.85 13.37 -3.98
CA GLU A 21 -3.35 14.35 -3.00
C GLU A 21 -3.41 13.76 -1.58
N LEU A 22 -3.79 12.49 -1.44
CA LEU A 22 -3.79 11.79 -0.15
C LEU A 22 -2.36 11.66 0.41
N LEU A 23 -1.39 11.27 -0.42
CA LEU A 23 0.02 11.20 -0.01
C LEU A 23 0.57 12.57 0.40
N ASP A 24 0.26 13.62 -0.37
CA ASP A 24 0.65 14.99 -0.04
C ASP A 24 -0.03 15.47 1.27
N SER A 25 -1.19 14.91 1.63
CA SER A 25 -1.90 15.17 2.89
C SER A 25 -1.41 14.31 4.08
N GLY A 26 -0.40 13.46 3.87
CA GLY A 26 0.30 12.71 4.90
C GLY A 26 -0.20 11.29 5.15
N TYR A 27 -1.02 10.74 4.24
CA TYR A 27 -1.40 9.32 4.23
C TYR A 27 -0.19 8.44 3.93
N ALA A 28 -0.18 7.24 4.49
CA ALA A 28 0.83 6.24 4.16
C ALA A 28 0.45 5.45 2.89
N PHE A 29 1.45 5.06 2.11
CA PHE A 29 1.30 4.25 0.91
C PHE A 29 1.80 2.83 1.15
N LEU A 30 0.90 1.86 1.05
CA LEU A 30 1.26 0.45 1.04
C LEU A 30 1.37 -0.06 -0.40
N ASP A 31 2.59 -0.31 -0.84
CA ASP A 31 2.86 -0.93 -2.13
C ASP A 31 2.94 -2.46 -1.95
N VAL A 32 2.05 -3.20 -2.60
CA VAL A 32 1.95 -4.68 -2.47
C VAL A 32 2.62 -5.45 -3.60
N ARG A 33 3.31 -4.73 -4.51
CA ARG A 33 4.10 -5.31 -5.60
C ARG A 33 5.30 -6.09 -5.06
N THR A 34 5.95 -6.84 -5.94
CA THR A 34 7.18 -7.55 -5.54
C THR A 34 8.29 -6.56 -5.20
N VAL A 35 9.28 -7.01 -4.44
CA VAL A 35 10.41 -6.15 -4.05
C VAL A 35 11.13 -5.63 -5.29
N GLU A 36 11.29 -6.49 -6.30
CA GLU A 36 11.98 -6.12 -7.54
C GLU A 36 11.22 -5.00 -8.29
N GLU A 37 9.90 -5.11 -8.42
CA GLU A 37 9.05 -4.08 -9.05
C GLU A 37 9.11 -2.75 -8.30
N PHE A 38 9.29 -2.79 -6.98
CA PHE A 38 9.43 -1.61 -6.13
C PHE A 38 10.80 -0.95 -6.27
N GLU A 39 11.87 -1.75 -6.33
CA GLU A 39 13.25 -1.28 -6.51
C GLU A 39 13.49 -0.68 -7.91
N GLU A 40 12.84 -1.21 -8.95
CA GLU A 40 12.87 -0.63 -10.30
C GLU A 40 12.26 0.78 -10.35
N GLY A 41 11.30 1.06 -9.46
CA GLY A 41 10.70 2.38 -9.34
C GLY A 41 9.49 2.41 -8.42
N HIS A 42 9.45 3.47 -7.60
CA HIS A 42 8.33 3.75 -6.71
C HIS A 42 8.16 5.26 -6.50
N VAL A 43 7.02 5.64 -5.95
CA VAL A 43 6.76 7.04 -5.57
C VAL A 43 7.71 7.45 -4.46
N ALA A 44 8.45 8.54 -4.68
CA ALA A 44 9.31 9.14 -3.65
C ALA A 44 8.46 9.94 -2.65
N THR A 45 8.00 9.29 -1.59
CA THR A 45 7.33 9.90 -0.43
C THR A 45 7.91 9.35 0.87
N GLU A 46 7.80 10.09 1.96
CA GLU A 46 8.38 9.70 3.26
C GLU A 46 7.67 8.51 3.91
N LYS A 47 6.40 8.27 3.57
CA LYS A 47 5.56 7.23 4.18
C LYS A 47 5.16 6.14 3.18
N ILE A 48 6.13 5.61 2.44
CA ILE A 48 5.91 4.48 1.54
C ILE A 48 6.51 3.20 2.13
N PHE A 49 5.72 2.12 2.10
CA PHE A 49 6.11 0.81 2.61
C PHE A 49 5.78 -0.24 1.56
N ASN A 50 6.79 -0.99 1.13
CA ASN A 50 6.58 -2.15 0.27
C ASN A 50 6.45 -3.40 1.13
N ILE A 51 5.29 -4.05 1.08
CA ILE A 51 5.05 -5.36 1.70
C ILE A 51 4.45 -6.24 0.60
N PRO A 52 5.27 -7.08 -0.06
CA PRO A 52 4.79 -7.87 -1.18
C PRO A 52 3.68 -8.84 -0.77
N TYR A 53 2.58 -8.81 -1.51
CA TYR A 53 1.54 -9.84 -1.37
C TYR A 53 1.96 -11.17 -2.04
N LEU A 54 2.78 -11.06 -3.09
CA LEU A 54 3.33 -12.18 -3.85
C LEU A 54 4.86 -12.02 -3.96
N PHE A 55 5.58 -13.12 -3.78
CA PHE A 55 7.00 -13.22 -4.06
C PHE A 55 7.25 -13.88 -5.41
N ASN A 56 8.29 -13.45 -6.10
CA ASN A 56 8.79 -14.13 -7.28
C ASN A 56 9.60 -15.37 -6.86
N SER A 57 9.30 -16.51 -7.46
CA SER A 57 10.07 -17.75 -7.30
C SER A 57 10.37 -18.34 -8.68
N PRO A 58 11.38 -19.23 -8.81
CA PRO A 58 11.67 -19.92 -10.08
C PRO A 58 10.47 -20.70 -10.65
N SER A 59 9.55 -21.14 -9.78
CA SER A 59 8.33 -21.88 -10.14
C SER A 59 7.09 -21.00 -10.36
N GLY A 60 7.23 -19.67 -10.31
CA GLY A 60 6.12 -18.72 -10.44
C GLY A 60 5.95 -17.85 -9.19
N ARG A 61 4.74 -17.31 -8.99
CA ARG A 61 4.46 -16.42 -7.84
C ARG A 61 3.96 -17.22 -6.64
N VAL A 62 4.53 -16.94 -5.47
CA VAL A 62 4.16 -17.56 -4.18
C VAL A 62 3.55 -16.51 -3.27
N LYS A 63 2.48 -16.85 -2.55
CA LYS A 63 1.83 -15.93 -1.62
C LYS A 63 2.72 -15.68 -0.40
N ASN A 64 2.74 -14.43 0.06
CA ASN A 64 3.31 -14.10 1.35
C ASN A 64 2.33 -14.49 2.48
N ASP A 65 2.58 -15.63 3.12
CA ASP A 65 1.74 -16.12 4.24
C ASP A 65 1.80 -15.21 5.47
N ARG A 66 2.83 -14.35 5.57
CA ARG A 66 3.03 -13.39 6.66
C ARG A 66 2.53 -11.99 6.33
N PHE A 67 1.92 -11.77 5.17
CA PHE A 67 1.51 -10.44 4.70
C PHE A 67 0.75 -9.63 5.76
N LEU A 68 -0.25 -10.24 6.40
CA LEU A 68 -1.05 -9.54 7.42
C LEU A 68 -0.26 -9.24 8.70
N GLU A 69 0.67 -10.12 9.07
CA GLU A 69 1.56 -9.91 10.22
C GLU A 69 2.49 -8.72 9.95
N GLU A 70 3.14 -8.70 8.79
CA GLU A 70 4.05 -7.63 8.36
C GLU A 70 3.31 -6.29 8.26
N VAL A 71 2.11 -6.26 7.67
CA VAL A 71 1.26 -5.06 7.63
C VAL A 71 0.92 -4.59 9.05
N SER A 72 0.60 -5.50 9.97
CA SER A 72 0.22 -5.13 11.35
C SER A 72 1.37 -4.59 12.19
N VAL A 73 2.63 -4.89 11.82
CA VAL A 73 3.82 -4.30 12.46
C VAL A 73 4.01 -2.85 12.03
N VAL A 74 3.66 -2.52 10.79
CA VAL A 74 3.86 -1.19 10.22
C VAL A 74 2.65 -0.28 10.46
N PHE A 75 1.44 -0.80 10.34
CA PHE A 75 0.19 -0.04 10.37
C PHE A 75 -0.66 -0.43 11.59
N LYS A 76 -1.11 0.57 12.33
CA LYS A 76 -2.17 0.42 13.34
C LYS A 76 -3.53 0.47 12.66
N LYS A 77 -4.54 -0.08 13.33
CA LYS A 77 -5.92 -0.15 12.84
C LYS A 77 -6.49 1.18 12.35
N ASP A 78 -6.11 2.29 12.99
CA ASP A 78 -6.63 3.63 12.70
C ASP A 78 -5.64 4.52 11.93
N ASP A 79 -4.51 3.96 11.49
CA ASP A 79 -3.57 4.68 10.65
C ASP A 79 -4.20 4.95 9.27
N ARG A 80 -3.87 6.13 8.74
CA ARG A 80 -4.35 6.65 7.46
C ARG A 80 -3.21 6.73 6.47
#